data_AF-A0A959NFK2-F1
#
_entry.id   AF-A0A959NFK2-F1
#
_cell.length_a   1.000
_cell.length_b   1.000
_cell.length_c   1.000
_cell.angle_alpha   90.00
_cell.angle_beta   90.00
_cell.angle_gamma   90.00
#
_symmetry.space_group_name_H-M   'P 1'
#
loop_
_entity.id
_entity.type
_entity.pdbx_description
1 polymer ?
#
loop_
_entity_poly.entity_id
_entity_poly.type
_entity_poly.pdbx_seq_one_letter_code
_entity_poly.pdbx_strand_id
1 'polypeptide(L)'
;MQKLKQKGIFPVQLFFMLIMLLSFAACKNQSSTSVVDKTFSGDGDGLERVKQEMVAPPNLPKFDQVAKGEPKIVEVTLTAIEKKIEVAPGDSMWAFTFNGSVPGPMIVVHQNDFVELTLKNPATNTQMHNIDFHASTG
;
A
#
# COMPACT_ATOMS: atom_id res chain seq x y z
N MET A 1 28.28 62.76 46.69
CA MET A 1 27.11 61.92 47.04
C MET A 1 26.09 61.99 45.89
N GLN A 2 26.09 61.02 44.97
CA GLN A 2 25.02 60.84 43.98
C GLN A 2 24.44 59.44 44.16
N LYS A 3 23.21 59.34 44.67
CA LYS A 3 22.46 58.09 44.73
C LYS A 3 21.83 57.83 43.36
N LEU A 4 22.34 56.84 42.64
CA LEU A 4 21.70 56.27 41.46
C LEU A 4 20.47 55.47 41.90
N LYS A 5 19.31 55.84 41.36
CA LYS A 5 18.01 55.19 41.59
C LYS A 5 17.88 53.99 40.64
N GLN A 6 18.10 52.79 41.16
CA GLN A 6 17.93 51.53 40.43
C GLN A 6 16.44 51.33 40.13
N LYS A 7 16.03 51.48 38.87
CA LYS A 7 14.66 51.16 38.42
C LYS A 7 14.57 49.64 38.25
N GLY A 8 13.79 48.99 39.11
CA GLY A 8 13.53 47.56 39.06
C GLY A 8 12.84 47.18 37.76
N ILE A 9 13.38 46.14 37.12
CA ILE A 9 12.77 45.46 35.98
C ILE A 9 11.48 44.80 36.48
N PHE A 10 10.34 45.29 35.99
CA PHE A 10 9.01 44.86 36.41
C PHE A 10 8.72 43.39 36.01
N PRO A 11 7.98 42.63 36.84
CA PRO A 11 7.71 41.19 36.64
C PRO A 11 6.93 40.86 35.36
N VAL A 12 6.30 41.85 34.72
CA VAL A 12 5.55 41.70 33.46
C VAL A 12 6.48 41.38 32.28
N GLN A 13 7.70 41.92 32.27
CA GLN A 13 8.67 41.70 31.20
C GLN A 13 9.22 40.26 31.19
N LEU A 14 9.39 39.67 32.38
CA LEU A 14 9.85 38.29 32.56
C LEU A 14 8.76 37.27 32.20
N PHE A 15 7.50 37.61 32.47
CA PHE A 15 6.34 36.77 32.16
C PHE A 15 6.05 36.70 30.65
N PHE A 16 6.19 37.82 29.94
CA PHE A 16 6.08 37.87 28.48
C PHE A 16 7.18 37.07 27.78
N MET A 17 8.41 37.10 28.30
CA MET A 17 9.54 36.35 27.75
C MET A 17 9.39 34.83 27.93
N LEU A 18 8.77 34.38 29.03
CA LEU A 18 8.49 32.96 29.29
C LEU A 18 7.37 32.41 28.40
N ILE A 19 6.31 33.20 28.16
CA ILE A 19 5.22 32.83 27.23
C ILE A 19 5.73 32.77 25.78
N MET A 20 6.61 33.68 25.39
CA MET A 20 7.23 33.67 24.06
C MET A 20 8.14 32.44 23.86
N LEU A 21 8.88 32.00 24.88
CA LEU A 21 9.67 30.76 24.83
C LEU A 21 8.81 29.49 24.71
N LEU A 22 7.64 29.46 25.35
CA LEU A 22 6.70 28.33 25.30
C LEU A 22 6.00 28.19 23.93
N SER A 23 5.80 29.29 23.21
CA SER A 23 5.14 29.31 21.90
C SER A 23 6.01 28.75 20.75
N PHE A 24 7.34 28.69 20.89
CA PHE A 24 8.22 28.09 19.87
C PHE A 24 8.36 26.56 19.97
N ALA A 25 7.87 25.94 21.04
CA ALA A 25 7.93 24.48 21.22
C ALA A 25 6.74 23.71 20.61
N ALA A 26 5.73 24.42 20.07
CA ALA A 26 4.49 23.82 19.58
C ALA A 26 4.57 23.30 18.14
N CYS A 27 5.59 23.66 17.37
CA CYS A 27 5.84 23.07 16.05
C CYS A 27 6.69 21.79 16.20
N LYS A 28 6.09 20.71 16.69
CA LYS A 28 6.65 19.37 16.44
C LYS A 28 6.42 19.06 14.97
N ASN A 29 7.51 18.89 14.22
CA ASN A 29 7.54 18.42 12.84
C ASN A 29 6.55 17.27 12.64
N GLN A 30 5.42 17.57 12.01
CA GLN A 30 4.61 16.56 11.36
C GLN A 30 5.31 16.29 10.03
N SER A 31 6.38 15.48 10.08
CA SER A 31 6.88 14.83 8.89
C SER A 31 5.77 13.89 8.44
N SER A 32 4.97 14.33 7.47
CA SER A 32 4.08 13.46 6.74
C SER A 32 4.96 12.49 5.96
N THR A 33 5.34 11.38 6.59
CA THR A 33 5.96 10.27 5.89
C THR A 33 4.98 9.81 4.83
N SER A 34 5.33 9.96 3.55
CA SER A 34 4.49 9.45 2.47
C SER A 34 4.29 7.95 2.69
N VAL A 35 3.15 7.41 2.28
CA VAL A 35 2.98 5.95 2.22
C VAL A 35 4.09 5.31 1.38
N VAL A 36 4.66 6.04 0.42
CA VAL A 36 5.77 5.57 -0.42
C VAL A 36 7.10 5.50 0.35
N ASP A 37 7.26 6.26 1.44
CA ASP A 37 8.53 6.37 2.17
C ASP A 37 8.71 5.27 3.24
N LYS A 38 7.68 4.47 3.48
CA LYS A 38 7.72 3.41 4.51
C LYS A 38 8.13 2.08 3.86
N THR A 39 9.43 1.77 3.95
CA THR A 39 9.99 0.49 3.48
C THR A 39 9.89 -0.55 4.59
N PHE A 40 9.31 -1.71 4.29
CA PHE A 40 9.41 -2.89 5.14
C PHE A 40 10.81 -3.52 5.00
N SER A 41 11.47 -3.82 6.12
CA SER A 41 12.88 -4.25 6.14
C SER A 41 13.08 -5.77 6.36
N GLY A 42 12.07 -6.60 6.07
CA GLY A 42 12.14 -8.05 6.20
C GLY A 42 11.91 -8.78 4.88
N ASP A 43 12.26 -10.07 4.83
CA ASP A 43 12.08 -11.01 3.71
C ASP A 43 10.70 -11.68 3.67
N GLY A 44 9.94 -11.59 4.76
CA GLY A 44 8.59 -12.13 4.88
C GLY A 44 8.51 -13.55 5.46
N ASP A 45 9.65 -14.20 5.73
CA ASP A 45 9.72 -15.63 6.06
C ASP A 45 8.93 -16.05 7.32
N GLY A 46 8.70 -15.12 8.24
CA GLY A 46 7.93 -15.34 9.48
C GLY A 46 6.50 -14.80 9.48
N LEU A 47 6.00 -14.26 8.36
CA LEU A 47 4.67 -13.65 8.32
C LEU A 47 3.55 -14.69 8.19
N GLU A 48 2.37 -14.35 8.72
CA GLU A 48 1.15 -15.13 8.50
C GLU A 48 0.85 -15.24 7.02
N ARG A 49 0.48 -16.45 6.56
CA ARG A 49 0.03 -16.69 5.18
C ARG A 49 -1.48 -16.74 5.13
N VAL A 50 -2.05 -15.91 4.27
CA VAL A 50 -3.49 -15.81 4.06
C VAL A 50 -3.79 -16.05 2.59
N LYS A 51 -4.50 -17.14 2.31
CA LYS A 51 -4.95 -17.45 0.96
C LYS A 51 -6.13 -16.57 0.56
N GLN A 52 -5.98 -15.82 -0.54
CA GLN A 52 -7.07 -15.03 -1.10
C GLN A 52 -7.81 -15.83 -2.19
N GLU A 53 -9.13 -15.96 -2.04
CA GLU A 53 -9.99 -16.51 -3.08
C GLU A 53 -10.19 -15.49 -4.19
N MET A 54 -9.73 -15.82 -5.40
CA MET A 54 -9.86 -14.95 -6.57
C MET A 54 -11.26 -15.07 -7.16
N VAL A 55 -11.91 -13.93 -7.40
CA VAL A 55 -13.24 -13.86 -8.02
C VAL A 55 -13.20 -13.13 -9.36
N ALA A 56 -14.09 -13.50 -10.28
CA ALA A 56 -14.16 -12.85 -11.58
C ALA A 56 -14.64 -11.40 -11.46
N PRO A 57 -14.05 -10.46 -12.21
CA PRO A 57 -14.57 -9.09 -12.32
C PRO A 57 -16.05 -9.08 -12.77
N PRO A 58 -16.85 -8.08 -12.35
CA PRO A 58 -16.45 -6.86 -11.64
C PRO A 58 -16.36 -7.02 -10.10
N ASN A 59 -16.45 -8.23 -9.58
CA ASN A 59 -16.38 -8.47 -8.14
C ASN A 59 -14.95 -8.36 -7.61
N LEU A 60 -14.84 -8.17 -6.30
CA LEU A 60 -13.59 -8.16 -5.55
C LEU A 60 -13.56 -9.32 -4.55
N PRO A 61 -12.37 -9.86 -4.22
CA PRO A 61 -12.22 -10.75 -3.08
C PRO A 61 -12.77 -10.11 -1.81
N LYS A 62 -13.06 -10.89 -0.76
CA LYS A 62 -13.43 -10.32 0.55
C LYS A 62 -12.22 -9.61 1.15
N PHE A 63 -12.39 -8.37 1.58
CA PHE A 63 -11.34 -7.56 2.20
C PHE A 63 -11.93 -6.59 3.23
N ASP A 64 -11.08 -6.13 4.15
CA ASP A 64 -11.34 -4.97 4.98
C ASP A 64 -10.61 -3.76 4.38
N GLN A 65 -11.25 -2.59 4.38
CA GLN A 65 -10.61 -1.37 3.87
C GLN A 65 -9.48 -0.86 4.77
N VAL A 66 -9.57 -1.14 6.07
CA VAL A 66 -8.55 -0.80 7.06
C VAL A 66 -7.80 -2.07 7.41
N ALA A 67 -6.47 -2.02 7.29
CA ALA A 67 -5.60 -3.13 7.65
C ALA A 67 -5.85 -3.57 9.09
N LYS A 68 -6.03 -4.88 9.28
CA LYS A 68 -6.13 -5.52 10.60
C LYS A 68 -4.91 -6.40 10.82
N GLY A 69 -4.26 -6.21 11.98
CA GLY A 69 -3.08 -6.97 12.38
C GLY A 69 -1.78 -6.49 11.71
N GLU A 70 -0.75 -7.31 11.86
CA GLU A 70 0.56 -7.11 11.25
C GLU A 70 0.54 -7.42 9.73
N PRO A 71 1.59 -7.01 8.98
CA PRO A 71 1.76 -7.42 7.59
C PRO A 71 1.73 -8.94 7.43
N LYS A 72 1.26 -9.39 6.26
CA LYS A 72 1.08 -10.81 5.94
C LYS A 72 1.53 -11.14 4.53
N ILE A 73 1.72 -12.43 4.26
CA ILE A 73 1.85 -12.95 2.91
C ILE A 73 0.44 -13.31 2.41
N VAL A 74 -0.01 -12.65 1.36
CA VAL A 74 -1.27 -12.95 0.67
C VAL A 74 -0.97 -13.87 -0.50
N GLU A 75 -1.37 -15.13 -0.35
CA GLU A 75 -1.16 -16.16 -1.36
C GLU A 75 -2.28 -16.08 -2.41
N VAL A 76 -1.88 -15.94 -3.67
CA VAL A 76 -2.79 -15.87 -4.81
C VAL A 76 -2.41 -16.91 -5.87
N THR A 77 -3.41 -17.50 -6.51
CA THR A 77 -3.21 -18.39 -7.65
C THR A 77 -3.91 -17.83 -8.87
N LEU A 78 -3.14 -17.61 -9.94
CA LEU A 78 -3.67 -17.24 -11.25
C LEU A 78 -3.33 -18.34 -12.26
N THR A 79 -4.28 -18.64 -13.14
CA THR A 79 -4.09 -19.59 -14.24
C THR A 79 -4.22 -18.85 -15.55
N ALA A 80 -3.16 -18.86 -16.37
CA ALA A 80 -3.24 -18.38 -17.74
C ALA A 80 -4.17 -19.29 -18.55
N ILE A 81 -5.15 -18.72 -19.23
CA ILE A 81 -6.12 -19.44 -20.06
C ILE A 81 -6.21 -18.75 -21.42
N GLU A 82 -5.95 -19.51 -22.48
CA GLU A 82 -6.15 -19.08 -23.86
C GLU A 82 -7.52 -19.53 -24.35
N LYS A 83 -8.34 -18.58 -24.83
CA LYS A 83 -9.68 -18.91 -25.31
C LYS A 83 -10.19 -17.90 -26.33
N LYS A 84 -11.07 -18.36 -27.21
CA LYS A 84 -11.87 -17.46 -28.05
C LYS A 84 -12.95 -16.78 -27.19
N ILE A 85 -13.07 -15.47 -27.30
CA ILE A 85 -14.14 -14.67 -26.69
C ILE A 85 -14.86 -13.86 -27.77
N GLU A 86 -16.17 -13.69 -27.62
CA GLU A 86 -16.97 -12.80 -28.45
C GLU A 86 -16.96 -11.40 -27.81
N VAL A 87 -16.62 -10.38 -28.58
CA VAL A 87 -16.48 -8.99 -28.10
C VAL A 87 -17.54 -8.06 -28.68
N ALA A 88 -18.12 -8.45 -29.83
CA ALA A 88 -19.31 -7.86 -30.41
C ALA A 88 -20.07 -8.97 -31.16
N PRO A 89 -21.36 -8.78 -31.50
CA PRO A 89 -22.13 -9.80 -32.19
C PRO A 89 -21.45 -10.30 -33.48
N GLY A 90 -21.04 -11.57 -33.48
CA GLY A 90 -20.33 -12.19 -34.60
C GLY A 90 -18.82 -11.91 -34.67
N ASP A 91 -18.30 -11.00 -33.85
CA ASP A 91 -16.89 -10.65 -33.79
C ASP A 91 -16.23 -11.27 -32.57
N SER A 92 -15.25 -12.14 -32.83
CA SER A 92 -14.51 -12.84 -31.79
C SER A 92 -13.01 -12.61 -31.91
N MET A 93 -12.33 -12.62 -30.77
CA MET A 93 -10.87 -12.57 -30.68
C MET A 93 -10.32 -13.74 -29.89
N TRP A 94 -9.06 -14.08 -30.14
CA TRP A 94 -8.29 -14.97 -29.28
C TRP A 94 -7.76 -14.17 -28.09
N ALA A 95 -8.19 -14.52 -26.88
CA ALA A 95 -7.81 -13.83 -25.66
C ALA A 95 -6.85 -14.68 -24.82
N PHE A 96 -5.85 -14.00 -24.27
CA PHE A 96 -4.93 -14.51 -23.26
C PHE A 96 -5.33 -13.93 -21.91
N THR A 97 -5.84 -14.78 -21.03
CA THR A 97 -6.54 -14.33 -19.82
C THR A 97 -5.90 -14.88 -18.56
N PHE A 98 -6.06 -14.20 -17.43
CA PHE A 98 -5.82 -14.79 -16.12
C PHE A 98 -7.16 -15.18 -15.52
N ASN A 99 -7.30 -16.45 -15.11
CA ASN A 99 -8.53 -17.07 -14.60
C ASN A 99 -9.75 -16.98 -15.55
N GLY A 100 -9.52 -16.85 -16.86
CA GLY A 100 -10.57 -17.00 -17.87
C GLY A 100 -11.40 -15.74 -18.15
N SER A 101 -11.09 -14.62 -17.49
CA SER A 101 -11.77 -13.33 -17.66
C SER A 101 -10.86 -12.26 -18.27
N VAL A 102 -11.48 -11.28 -18.93
CA VAL A 102 -10.83 -10.04 -19.37
C VAL A 102 -11.62 -8.86 -18.79
N PRO A 103 -11.04 -8.04 -17.89
CA PRO A 103 -9.70 -8.19 -17.29
C PRO A 103 -9.59 -9.42 -16.38
N GLY A 104 -8.37 -9.74 -15.92
CA GLY A 104 -8.15 -10.75 -14.89
C GLY A 104 -8.68 -10.33 -13.51
N PRO A 105 -8.81 -11.27 -12.55
CA PRO A 105 -9.22 -10.97 -11.18
C PRO A 105 -8.35 -9.91 -10.50
N MET A 106 -8.97 -9.06 -9.68
CA MET A 106 -8.24 -8.07 -8.88
C MET A 106 -7.64 -8.73 -7.62
N ILE A 107 -6.36 -8.49 -7.38
CA ILE A 107 -5.68 -8.84 -6.13
C ILE A 107 -5.78 -7.62 -5.18
N VAL A 108 -6.26 -7.84 -3.96
CA VAL A 108 -6.40 -6.77 -2.95
C VAL A 108 -5.50 -7.08 -1.76
N VAL A 109 -4.56 -6.19 -1.45
CA VAL A 109 -3.64 -6.31 -0.31
C VAL A 109 -3.43 -4.95 0.35
N HIS A 110 -2.87 -4.92 1.55
CA HIS A 110 -2.48 -3.68 2.21
C HIS A 110 -1.02 -3.33 1.91
N GLN A 111 -0.67 -2.08 2.16
CA GLN A 111 0.71 -1.65 2.09
C GLN A 111 1.58 -2.48 3.05
N ASN A 112 2.74 -2.93 2.56
CA ASN A 112 3.72 -3.80 3.25
C ASN A 112 3.31 -5.26 3.39
N ASP A 113 2.10 -5.66 2.96
CA ASP A 113 1.83 -7.08 2.70
C ASP A 113 2.69 -7.57 1.54
N PHE A 114 3.00 -8.86 1.55
CA PHE A 114 3.65 -9.55 0.45
C PHE A 114 2.61 -10.23 -0.42
N VAL A 115 2.76 -10.17 -1.74
CA VAL A 115 1.97 -10.98 -2.67
C VAL A 115 2.80 -12.18 -3.06
N GLU A 116 2.37 -13.37 -2.67
CA GLU A 116 2.97 -14.63 -3.13
C GLU A 116 2.09 -15.21 -4.24
N LEU A 117 2.55 -15.09 -5.49
CA LEU A 117 1.83 -15.57 -6.66
C LEU A 117 2.30 -16.95 -7.07
N THR A 118 1.36 -17.89 -7.12
CA THR A 118 1.47 -19.09 -7.96
C THR A 118 0.84 -18.82 -9.32
N LEU A 119 1.65 -18.66 -10.36
CA LEU A 119 1.20 -18.57 -11.74
C LEU A 119 1.21 -19.94 -12.42
N LYS A 120 0.06 -20.38 -12.93
CA LYS A 120 -0.09 -21.66 -13.64
C LYS A 120 -0.24 -21.41 -15.13
N ASN A 121 0.57 -22.08 -15.93
CA ASN A 121 0.40 -22.18 -17.38
C ASN A 121 0.09 -23.64 -17.76
N PRO A 122 -1.19 -24.02 -17.94
CA PRO A 122 -1.57 -25.38 -18.31
C PRO A 122 -0.99 -25.81 -19.65
N ALA A 123 -0.69 -27.10 -19.81
CA ALA A 123 -0.16 -27.68 -21.05
C ALA A 123 -1.12 -27.60 -22.26
N THR A 124 -2.37 -27.20 -22.04
CA THR A 124 -3.36 -26.94 -23.09
C THR A 124 -3.15 -25.59 -23.80
N ASN A 125 -2.40 -24.67 -23.18
CA ASN A 125 -2.05 -23.38 -23.79
C ASN A 125 -0.93 -23.56 -24.80
N THR A 126 -0.88 -22.71 -25.82
CA THR A 126 0.17 -22.78 -26.86
C THR A 126 1.29 -21.77 -26.65
N GLN A 127 1.06 -20.70 -25.87
CA GLN A 127 2.04 -19.64 -25.63
C GLN A 127 2.70 -19.77 -24.25
N MET A 128 3.92 -19.23 -24.16
CA MET A 128 4.56 -18.93 -22.87
C MET A 128 3.87 -17.71 -22.26
N HIS A 129 3.60 -17.77 -20.96
CA HIS A 129 3.04 -16.65 -20.20
C HIS A 129 3.93 -16.34 -19.00
N ASN A 130 4.12 -15.05 -18.75
CA ASN A 130 4.69 -14.49 -17.52
C ASN A 130 3.72 -13.42 -16.98
N ILE A 131 4.12 -12.69 -15.94
CA ILE A 131 3.33 -11.59 -15.38
C ILE A 131 4.26 -10.49 -14.91
N ASP A 132 3.80 -9.24 -15.06
CA ASP A 132 4.47 -8.05 -14.58
C ASP A 132 3.56 -7.35 -13.58
N PHE A 133 4.10 -7.04 -12.40
CA PHE A 133 3.43 -6.23 -11.41
C PHE A 133 4.09 -4.86 -11.36
N HIS A 134 3.38 -3.84 -11.85
CA HIS A 134 3.81 -2.45 -11.70
C HIS A 134 3.97 -2.01 -10.24
N ALA A 135 3.31 -2.73 -9.31
CA ALA A 135 3.43 -2.50 -7.87
C ALA A 135 4.67 -3.16 -7.23
N SER A 136 5.39 -4.00 -7.98
CA SER A 136 6.61 -4.66 -7.50
C SER A 136 7.86 -3.79 -7.70
N THR A 137 8.95 -4.18 -7.07
CA THR A 137 10.28 -3.60 -7.28
C THR A 137 11.27 -4.76 -7.38
N GLY A 138 12.17 -4.71 -8.37
CA GLY A 138 13.19 -5.72 -8.62
C GLY A 138 14.60 -5.20 -8.41
#